data_AF-A0A3R6QTU6-F1
#
_entry.id   AF-A0A3R6QTU6-F1
#
_cell.length_a   1.000
_cell.length_b   1.000
_cell.length_c   1.000
_cell.angle_alpha   90.00
_cell.angle_beta   90.00
_cell.angle_gamma   90.00
#
_symmetry.space_group_name_H-M   'P 1'
#
loop_
_entity.id
_entity.type
_entity.pdbx_description
1 polymer ?
#
loop_
_entity_poly.entity_id
_entity_poly.type
_entity_poly.pdbx_seq_one_letter_code
_entity_poly.pdbx_strand_id
1 'polypeptide(L)' 'MANAKEELVEKIERVRKKMDLCIERREEYRKIYEYSVELDELLNQYIVAGY' A
#
# COMPACT_ATOMS: atom_id res chain seq x y z
N MET A 1 17.59 -1.53 13.39
CA MET A 1 16.44 -2.37 13.77
C MET A 1 15.22 -1.53 13.48
N ALA A 2 14.63 -1.67 12.29
CA ALA A 2 13.39 -0.96 12.01
C ALA A 2 12.30 -1.58 12.89
N ASN A 3 11.52 -0.75 13.58
CA ASN A 3 10.42 -1.27 14.36
C ASN A 3 9.31 -1.76 13.43
N ALA A 4 8.51 -2.75 13.85
CA ALA A 4 7.45 -3.34 13.02
C ALA A 4 6.47 -2.29 12.43
N LYS A 5 6.28 -1.15 13.12
CA LYS A 5 5.56 0.02 12.62
C LYS A 5 6.22 0.63 11.37
N GLU A 6 7.53 0.87 11.42
CA GLU A 6 8.27 1.50 10.32
C GLU A 6 8.28 0.59 9.09
N GLU A 7 8.47 -0.72 9.27
CA GLU A 7 8.40 -1.69 8.17
C GLU A 7 7.01 -1.72 7.52
N LEU A 8 5.94 -1.61 8.33
CA LEU A 8 4.58 -1.56 7.83
C LEU A 8 4.31 -0.27 7.05
N VAL A 9 4.75 0.88 7.58
CA VAL A 9 4.65 2.17 6.90
C VAL A 9 5.43 2.17 5.57
N GLU A 10 6.64 1.60 5.55
CA GLU A 10 7.41 1.47 4.31
C GLU A 10 6.70 0.62 3.24
N LYS A 11 6.01 -0.46 3.66
CA LYS A 11 5.20 -1.29 2.76
C LYS A 11 4.00 -0.52 2.21
N ILE A 12 3.27 0.19 3.08
CA ILE A 12 2.13 1.05 2.67
C ILE A 12 2.59 2.08 1.64
N GLU A 13 3.67 2.81 1.91
CA GLU A 13 4.20 3.83 1.01
C GLU A 13 4.70 3.24 -0.31
N ARG A 14 5.27 2.03 -0.29
CA ARG A 14 5.71 1.36 -1.51
C ARG A 14 4.52 0.97 -2.40
N VAL A 15 3.46 0.41 -1.83
CA VAL A 15 2.25 0.02 -2.58
C VAL A 15 1.54 1.27 -3.11
N ARG A 16 1.41 2.31 -2.29
CA ARG A 16 0.85 3.60 -2.71
C ARG A 16 1.59 4.19 -3.92
N LYS A 17 2.93 4.25 -3.89
CA LYS A 17 3.72 4.74 -5.03
C LYS A 17 3.54 3.91 -6.29
N LYS A 18 3.43 2.58 -6.16
CA LYS A 18 3.15 1.70 -7.31
C LYS A 18 1.77 1.97 -7.89
N MET A 19 0.77 2.16 -7.04
CA MET A 19 -0.59 2.50 -7.46
C MET A 19 -0.63 3.84 -8.20
N ASP A 20 0.02 4.87 -7.65
CA ASP A 20 0.14 6.20 -8.26
C ASP A 20 0.80 6.10 -9.66
N LEU A 21 1.91 5.37 -9.78
CA LEU A 21 2.57 5.14 -11.07
C LEU A 21 1.68 4.39 -12.08
N CYS A 22 0.88 3.42 -11.63
CA CYS A 22 -0.05 2.72 -12.51
C CYS A 22 -1.19 3.63 -12.99
N ILE A 23 -1.69 4.54 -12.13
CA ILE A 23 -2.67 5.55 -12.51
C ILE A 23 -2.07 6.53 -13.53
N GLU A 24 -0.88 7.05 -13.26
CA GLU A 24 -0.16 7.98 -14.16
C GLU A 24 0.08 7.35 -15.54
N ARG A 25 0.47 6.08 -15.58
CA ARG A 25 0.71 5.33 -16.81
C ARG A 25 -0.57 4.86 -17.51
N ARG A 26 -1.75 5.12 -16.93
CA ARG A 26 -3.04 4.63 -17.41
C ARG A 26 -3.01 3.11 -17.64
N GLU A 27 -2.37 2.40 -16.72
CA GLU A 27 -2.37 0.94 -16.73
C GLU A 27 -3.81 0.41 -16.55
N GLU A 28 -3.97 -0.88 -16.85
CA GLU A 28 -5.27 -1.54 -16.77
C GLU A 28 -5.91 -1.34 -15.39
N TYR A 29 -7.20 -1.00 -15.39
CA TYR A 29 -7.97 -0.78 -14.17
C TYR A 29 -7.85 -1.94 -13.17
N ARG A 30 -7.74 -3.17 -13.67
CA ARG A 30 -7.50 -4.37 -12.86
C ARG A 30 -6.26 -4.25 -11.98
N LYS A 31 -5.14 -3.75 -12.51
CA LYS A 31 -3.91 -3.57 -11.74
C LYS A 31 -4.04 -2.48 -10.69
N ILE A 32 -4.70 -1.38 -11.03
CA ILE A 32 -4.98 -0.30 -10.07
C ILE A 32 -5.86 -0.83 -8.92
N TYR A 33 -6.85 -1.66 -9.25
CA TYR A 33 -7.71 -2.33 -8.27
C TYR A 33 -6.94 -3.29 -7.37
N GLU A 34 -6.06 -4.12 -7.92
CA GLU A 34 -5.21 -5.04 -7.15
C GLU A 34 -4.35 -4.27 -6.13
N TYR A 35 -3.72 -3.16 -6.53
CA TYR A 35 -2.97 -2.31 -5.60
C TYR A 35 -3.86 -1.61 -4.57
N SER A 36 -5.09 -1.23 -4.94
CA SER A 36 -6.04 -0.62 -3.99
C SER A 36 -6.44 -1.60 -2.89
N VAL A 37 -6.65 -2.88 -3.23
CA VAL A 37 -6.97 -3.93 -2.24
C VAL A 37 -5.78 -4.20 -1.34
N GLU A 38 -4.58 -4.34 -1.92
CA GLU A 38 -3.33 -4.54 -1.14
C GLU A 38 -3.08 -3.36 -0.18
N LEU A 39 -3.33 -2.13 -0.62
CA LEU A 39 -3.19 -0.94 0.22
C LEU A 39 -4.19 -0.93 1.38
N ASP A 40 -5.45 -1.32 1.13
CA ASP A 40 -6.49 -1.39 2.17
C ASP A 40 -6.16 -2.45 3.24
N GLU A 41 -5.66 -3.62 2.84
CA GLU A 41 -5.22 -4.66 3.77
C GLU A 41 -4.06 -4.18 4.67
N LEU A 42 -3.09 -3.47 4.10
CA LEU A 42 -1.95 -2.94 4.86
C LEU A 42 -2.37 -1.82 5.82
N LEU A 43 -3.29 -0.95 5.41
CA LEU A 43 -3.86 0.08 6.28
C LEU A 43 -4.66 -0.54 7.43
N ASN A 44 -5.43 -1.59 7.16
CA ASN A 44 -6.14 -2.34 8.19
C ASN A 44 -5.16 -2.98 9.19
N GLN A 45 -4.05 -3.56 8.73
CA GLN A 45 -3.00 -4.06 9.63
C GLN A 45 -2.41 -2.96 10.51
N TYR A 46 -2.22 -1.76 9.98
CA TYR A 46 -1.72 -0.62 10.73
C TYR A 46 -2.69 -0.21 11.84
N ILE A 47 -3.99 -0.14 11.51
CA ILE A 47 -5.05 0.19 12.47
C ILE A 47 -5.17 -0.90 13.55
N VAL A 48 -5.19 -2.19 13.16
CA VAL A 48 -5.33 -3.31 14.09
C VAL A 48 -4.12 -3.46 15.01
N ALA A 49 -2.92 -3.15 14.52
CA ALA A 49 -1.70 -3.11 15.34
C ALA A 49 -1.70 -1.95 16.35
N GLY A 50 -2.62 -0.98 16.22
CA GLY A 50 -2.76 0.15 17.13
C GLY A 50 -1.66 1.21 16.96
N TYR A 51 -1.10 1.33 15.76
CA TYR A 51 -0.05 2.32 15.44
C TYR A 51 -0.58 3.70 15.07
#